data_AF-A0A954QA10-F1
#
_entry.id   AF-A0A954QA10-F1
#
_cell.length_a   1.000
_cell.length_b   1.000
_cell.length_c   1.000
_cell.angle_alpha   90.00
_cell.angle_beta   90.00
_cell.angle_gamma   90.00
#
_symmetry.space_group_name_H-M   'P 1'
#
loop_
_entity.id
_entity.type
_entity.pdbx_description
1 polymer ?
#
loop_
_entity_poly.entity_id
_entity_poly.type
_entity_poly.pdbx_seq_one_letter_code
_entity_poly.pdbx_strand_id
1 'polypeptide(L)'
;MFSILGLTLLAAIWEVSDPAPEDNPQVKLFPSTWAELYPESADTYYAIARNYAQKGDLANARLNFERALAKGDKAKEDLYFDYAVLLVRMEAGPQSIDRAIDTWKRYFPLSTRPDPSTARRAPVFEMER
;
A
#
# COMPACT_ATOMS: atom_id res chain seq x y z
N MET A 1 12.29 76.14 26.03
CA MET A 1 11.47 75.77 24.86
C MET A 1 11.66 74.28 24.66
N PHE A 2 10.69 73.46 25.08
CA PHE A 2 10.76 72.01 24.93
C PHE A 2 10.11 71.62 23.60
N SER A 3 10.90 71.16 22.65
CA SER A 3 10.42 70.54 21.41
C SER A 3 10.58 69.02 21.54
N ILE A 4 9.45 68.33 21.69
CA ILE A 4 9.32 66.88 21.58
C ILE A 4 8.93 66.58 20.14
N LEU A 5 9.88 66.10 19.33
CA LEU A 5 9.67 65.47 18.01
C LEU A 5 10.97 64.70 17.73
N GLY A 6 11.03 63.43 17.37
CA GLY A 6 10.05 62.38 17.21
C GLY A 6 10.84 61.07 17.14
N LEU A 7 10.41 60.04 17.87
CA LEU A 7 11.00 58.70 17.78
C LEU A 7 10.54 58.06 16.47
N THR A 8 11.40 58.04 15.45
CA THR A 8 11.25 57.15 14.30
C THR A 8 11.77 55.77 14.69
N LEU A 9 10.82 54.93 15.11
CA LEU A 9 11.03 53.50 15.33
C LEU A 9 11.34 52.84 13.98
N LEU A 10 12.58 52.38 13.81
CA LEU A 10 12.93 51.37 12.81
C LEU A 10 12.18 50.08 13.18
N ALA A 11 11.23 49.67 12.34
CA ALA A 11 10.77 48.29 12.31
C ALA A 11 10.73 47.87 10.84
N ALA A 12 11.82 47.20 10.43
CA ALA A 12 11.88 46.46 9.20
C ALA A 12 10.77 45.40 9.21
N ILE A 13 9.80 45.56 8.31
CA ILE A 13 8.78 44.54 8.03
C ILE A 13 9.49 43.44 7.26
N TRP A 14 10.02 42.46 7.98
CA TRP A 14 10.43 41.18 7.46
C TRP A 14 9.25 40.23 7.68
N GLU A 15 8.24 40.30 6.81
CA GLU A 15 7.13 39.35 6.80
C GLU A 15 7.31 38.41 5.61
N VAL A 16 8.43 37.70 5.64
CA VAL A 16 8.61 36.43 4.93
C VAL A 16 8.87 35.40 6.01
N SER A 17 7.79 34.82 6.53
CA SER A 17 7.80 33.47 7.08
C SER A 17 6.34 33.01 7.13
N ASP A 18 5.89 32.34 6.07
CA ASP A 18 4.94 31.26 6.30
C ASP A 18 5.74 30.19 7.05
N PRO A 19 5.48 29.92 8.35
CA PRO A 19 6.01 28.71 8.93
C PRO A 19 5.32 27.56 8.19
N ALA A 20 6.12 26.80 7.43
CA ALA A 20 5.71 25.49 6.97
C ALA A 20 5.10 24.73 8.16
N PRO A 21 3.99 23.99 7.99
CA PRO A 21 3.46 23.19 9.08
C PRO A 21 4.41 22.01 9.32
N GLU A 22 5.42 22.26 10.15
CA GLU A 22 6.16 21.23 10.88
C GLU A 22 5.18 20.60 11.89
N ASP A 23 5.17 19.27 11.95
CA ASP A 23 4.35 18.41 12.84
C ASP A 23 2.84 18.28 12.56
N ASN A 24 2.49 17.55 11.50
CA ASN A 24 1.31 16.67 11.58
C ASN A 24 1.72 15.21 11.32
N PRO A 25 2.06 14.42 12.36
CA PRO A 25 2.60 13.09 12.18
C PRO A 25 1.62 12.06 11.60
N GLN A 26 0.33 12.36 11.41
CA GLN A 26 -0.59 11.48 10.68
C GLN A 26 -1.72 12.28 10.00
N VAL A 27 -1.45 12.89 8.84
CA VAL A 27 -2.55 13.14 7.90
C VAL A 27 -2.98 11.78 7.37
N LYS A 28 -3.99 11.19 8.01
CA LYS A 28 -4.66 9.96 7.53
C LYS A 28 -5.49 10.31 6.29
N LEU A 29 -4.81 10.53 5.17
CA LEU A 29 -5.46 10.75 3.88
C LEU A 29 -6.24 9.49 3.51
N PHE A 30 -7.43 9.68 2.95
CA PHE A 30 -8.24 8.57 2.46
C PHE A 30 -7.50 7.85 1.30
N PRO A 31 -7.70 6.53 1.13
CA PRO A 31 -7.03 5.77 0.06
C PRO A 31 -7.22 6.37 -1.35
N SER A 32 -8.36 7.01 -1.62
CA SER A 32 -8.62 7.72 -2.89
C SER A 32 -7.70 8.94 -3.06
N THR A 33 -7.45 9.70 -2.00
CA THR A 33 -6.58 10.87 -2.02
C THR A 33 -5.11 10.49 -2.22
N TRP A 34 -4.66 9.37 -1.62
CA TRP A 34 -3.32 8.82 -1.90
C TRP A 34 -3.16 8.37 -3.35
N ALA A 35 -4.20 7.77 -3.94
CA ALA A 35 -4.16 7.33 -5.33
C ALA A 35 -4.12 8.50 -6.32
N GLU A 36 -4.80 9.60 -6.02
CA GLU A 36 -4.77 10.84 -6.83
C GLU A 36 -3.40 11.54 -6.75
N LEU A 37 -2.79 11.58 -5.56
CA LEU A 37 -1.50 12.24 -5.35
C LEU A 37 -0.31 11.38 -5.78
N TYR A 38 -0.43 10.06 -5.68
CA TYR A 38 0.62 9.09 -6.00
C TYR A 38 0.05 7.95 -6.86
N PRO A 39 -0.28 8.23 -8.13
CA PRO A 39 -0.91 7.25 -9.03
C PRO A 39 -0.05 6.01 -9.28
N GLU A 40 1.27 6.11 -9.04
CA GLU A 40 2.21 5.00 -9.18
C GLU A 40 2.75 4.49 -7.83
N SER A 41 1.96 4.59 -6.76
CA SER A 41 2.31 4.02 -5.46
C SER A 41 2.01 2.51 -5.38
N ALA A 42 2.60 1.84 -4.39
CA ALA A 42 2.30 0.44 -4.09
C ALA A 42 0.80 0.25 -3.78
N ASP A 43 0.21 1.19 -3.03
CA ASP A 43 -1.20 1.15 -2.64
C ASP A 43 -2.15 1.31 -3.81
N THR A 44 -1.85 2.21 -4.75
CA THR A 44 -2.66 2.40 -5.95
C THR A 44 -2.69 1.13 -6.78
N TYR A 45 -1.53 0.55 -7.06
CA TYR A 45 -1.46 -0.71 -7.81
C TYR A 45 -2.13 -1.86 -7.07
N TYR A 46 -1.96 -1.97 -5.75
CA TYR A 46 -2.62 -2.99 -4.94
C TYR A 46 -4.15 -2.86 -5.00
N ALA A 47 -4.68 -1.64 -4.85
CA ALA A 47 -6.12 -1.39 -4.94
C ALA A 47 -6.70 -1.77 -6.31
N ILE A 48 -6.02 -1.40 -7.40
CA ILE A 48 -6.38 -1.77 -8.77
C ILE A 48 -6.33 -3.30 -8.94
N ALA A 49 -5.29 -3.95 -8.43
CA ALA A 49 -5.13 -5.40 -8.51
C ALA A 49 -6.30 -6.16 -7.85
N ARG A 50 -6.72 -5.73 -6.66
CA ARG A 50 -7.89 -6.31 -5.98
C ARG A 50 -9.18 -6.09 -6.76
N ASN A 51 -9.35 -4.93 -7.38
CA ASN A 51 -10.54 -4.67 -8.20
C ASN A 51 -10.63 -5.63 -9.39
N TYR A 52 -9.51 -5.86 -10.09
CA TYR A 52 -9.45 -6.86 -11.16
C TYR A 52 -9.69 -8.28 -10.64
N ALA A 53 -9.07 -8.65 -9.51
CA ALA A 53 -9.25 -9.97 -8.92
C ALA A 53 -10.72 -10.24 -8.53
N GLN A 54 -11.42 -9.25 -7.97
CA GLN A 54 -12.84 -9.34 -7.64
C GLN A 54 -13.71 -9.53 -8.89
N LYS A 55 -13.35 -8.88 -10.00
CA LYS A 55 -14.01 -9.04 -11.31
C LYS A 55 -13.65 -10.35 -12.03
N GLY A 56 -12.72 -11.14 -11.47
CA GLY A 56 -12.25 -12.39 -12.06
C GLY A 56 -11.20 -12.21 -13.16
N ASP A 57 -10.76 -10.99 -13.44
CA ASP A 57 -9.67 -10.72 -14.37
C ASP A 57 -8.32 -10.95 -13.68
N LEU A 58 -7.95 -12.22 -13.56
CA LEU A 58 -6.76 -12.62 -12.81
C LEU A 58 -5.46 -12.20 -13.49
N ALA A 59 -5.47 -12.03 -14.82
CA ALA A 59 -4.31 -11.59 -15.58
C ALA A 59 -3.95 -10.12 -15.26
N ASN A 60 -4.93 -9.21 -15.34
CA ASN A 60 -4.71 -7.80 -14.97
C ASN A 60 -4.50 -7.63 -13.46
N ALA A 61 -5.14 -8.47 -12.63
CA ALA A 61 -4.85 -8.50 -11.20
C ALA A 61 -3.38 -8.80 -10.96
N ARG A 62 -2.85 -9.87 -11.56
CA ARG A 62 -1.46 -10.29 -11.40
C ARG A 62 -0.48 -9.19 -11.80
N LEU A 63 -0.70 -8.57 -12.95
CA LEU A 63 0.15 -7.47 -13.43
C LEU A 63 0.23 -6.33 -12.42
N ASN A 64 -0.89 -5.93 -11.82
CA ASN A 64 -0.91 -4.84 -10.85
C ASN A 64 -0.36 -5.24 -9.49
N PHE A 65 -0.56 -6.48 -9.04
CA PHE A 65 0.14 -7.00 -7.86
C PHE A 65 1.66 -6.96 -8.03
N GLU A 66 2.18 -7.40 -9.17
CA GLU A 66 3.62 -7.40 -9.45
C GLU A 66 4.18 -5.97 -9.49
N ARG A 67 3.43 -4.99 -10.02
CA ARG A 67 3.78 -3.57 -9.95
C ARG A 67 3.80 -3.04 -8.52
N ALA A 68 2.82 -3.43 -7.69
CA ALA A 68 2.79 -3.05 -6.28
C ALA A 68 4.00 -3.63 -5.52
N LEU A 69 4.30 -4.91 -5.73
CA LEU A 69 5.44 -5.60 -5.12
C LEU A 69 6.79 -4.99 -5.57
N ALA A 70 6.90 -4.55 -6.82
CA ALA A 70 8.10 -3.89 -7.35
C ALA A 70 8.41 -2.55 -6.67
N LYS A 71 7.43 -1.92 -6.00
CA LYS A 71 7.67 -0.72 -5.17
C LYS A 71 8.41 -1.05 -3.86
N GLY A 72 8.50 -2.32 -3.49
CA GLY A 72 9.36 -2.78 -2.40
C GLY A 72 8.85 -2.50 -1.00
N ASP A 73 7.55 -2.20 -0.83
CA ASP A 73 6.96 -2.02 0.49
C ASP A 73 6.74 -3.37 1.17
N LYS A 74 7.67 -3.73 2.06
CA LYS A 74 7.68 -4.99 2.82
C LYS A 74 6.81 -4.96 4.06
N ALA A 75 6.18 -3.83 4.41
CA ALA A 75 5.34 -3.72 5.60
C ALA A 75 3.89 -4.15 5.33
N LYS A 76 3.51 -4.32 4.06
CA LYS A 76 2.13 -4.60 3.65
C LYS A 76 1.85 -6.10 3.57
N GLU A 77 1.49 -6.71 4.69
CA GLU A 77 1.16 -8.14 4.73
C GLU A 77 0.09 -8.53 3.71
N ASP A 78 -0.99 -7.75 3.63
CA ASP A 78 -2.10 -7.98 2.71
C ASP A 78 -1.63 -8.13 1.26
N LEU A 79 -0.66 -7.32 0.83
CA LEU A 79 -0.14 -7.34 -0.54
C LEU A 79 0.50 -8.69 -0.87
N TYR A 80 1.35 -9.20 0.03
CA TYR A 80 2.03 -10.48 -0.17
C TYR A 80 1.07 -11.67 -0.05
N PHE A 81 0.15 -11.61 0.92
CA PHE A 81 -0.85 -12.66 1.12
C PHE A 81 -1.82 -12.74 -0.06
N ASP A 82 -2.43 -11.63 -0.47
CA ASP A 82 -3.41 -11.61 -1.56
C ASP A 82 -2.77 -12.01 -2.90
N TYR A 83 -1.50 -11.66 -3.13
CA TYR A 83 -0.77 -12.13 -4.31
C TYR A 83 -0.56 -13.65 -4.29
N ALA A 84 -0.19 -14.22 -3.15
CA ALA A 84 -0.07 -15.68 -3.01
C ALA A 84 -1.42 -16.38 -3.25
N VAL A 85 -2.52 -15.86 -2.68
CA VAL A 85 -3.88 -16.35 -2.92
C VAL A 85 -4.26 -16.24 -4.40
N LEU A 86 -3.94 -15.12 -5.05
CA LEU A 86 -4.19 -14.94 -6.48
C LEU A 86 -3.49 -16.01 -7.31
N LEU A 87 -2.21 -16.29 -7.04
CA LEU A 87 -1.45 -17.31 -7.77
C LEU A 87 -2.03 -18.72 -7.59
N VAL A 88 -2.53 -19.04 -6.40
CA VAL A 88 -3.25 -20.30 -6.16
C VAL A 88 -4.55 -20.33 -6.97
N ARG A 89 -5.33 -19.25 -6.95
CA ARG A 89 -6.59 -19.14 -7.72
C ARG A 89 -6.38 -19.21 -9.23
N MET A 90 -5.23 -18.73 -9.71
CA MET A 90 -4.83 -18.82 -11.12
C MET A 90 -4.32 -20.21 -11.52
N GLU A 91 -4.17 -21.14 -10.57
CA GLU A 91 -3.49 -22.42 -10.78
C GLU A 91 -2.08 -22.22 -11.39
N ALA A 92 -1.38 -21.18 -10.92
CA ALA A 92 -0.04 -20.89 -11.40
C ALA A 92 0.92 -22.05 -11.11
N GLY A 93 2.03 -22.10 -11.85
CA GLY A 93 3.04 -23.15 -11.67
C GLY A 93 3.48 -23.28 -10.20
N PRO A 94 3.69 -24.50 -9.67
CA PRO A 94 3.95 -24.72 -8.24
C PRO A 94 5.09 -23.87 -7.69
N GLN A 95 6.17 -23.70 -8.45
CA GLN A 95 7.32 -22.87 -8.06
C GLN A 95 6.95 -21.39 -7.82
N SER A 96 6.02 -20.83 -8.61
CA SER A 96 5.58 -19.44 -8.45
C SER A 96 4.76 -19.28 -7.17
N ILE A 97 3.86 -20.23 -6.91
CA ILE A 97 3.04 -20.28 -5.70
C ILE A 97 3.95 -20.40 -4.47
N ASP A 98 4.85 -21.39 -4.46
CA ASP A 98 5.75 -21.66 -3.33
C ASP A 98 6.62 -20.43 -3.05
N ARG A 99 7.19 -19.80 -4.09
CA ARG A 99 7.97 -18.56 -3.93
C ARG A 99 7.17 -17.42 -3.29
N ALA A 100 5.92 -17.22 -3.71
CA ALA A 100 5.08 -16.15 -3.17
C ALA A 100 4.74 -16.40 -1.69
N ILE A 101 4.37 -17.64 -1.35
CA ILE A 101 4.09 -18.05 0.04
C ILE A 101 5.33 -17.94 0.91
N ASP A 102 6.48 -18.41 0.45
CA ASP A 102 7.74 -18.31 1.20
C ASP A 102 8.16 -16.85 1.42
N THR A 103 7.92 -15.98 0.43
CA THR A 103 8.19 -14.54 0.57
C THR A 103 7.29 -13.92 1.62
N TRP A 104 5.99 -14.22 1.58
CA TRP A 104 5.02 -13.77 2.58
C TRP A 104 5.42 -14.25 3.98
N LYS A 105 5.68 -15.56 4.17
CA LYS A 105 6.10 -16.11 5.47
C LYS A 105 7.43 -15.53 5.98
N ARG A 106 8.36 -15.21 5.08
CA ARG A 106 9.64 -14.57 5.45
C ARG A 106 9.45 -13.17 6.00
N TYR A 107 8.58 -12.36 5.39
CA TYR A 107 8.32 -11.00 5.86
C TYR A 107 7.34 -10.95 7.03
N PHE A 108 6.45 -11.94 7.14
CA PHE A 108 5.40 -11.99 8.17
C PHE A 108 5.38 -13.35 8.89
N PRO A 109 6.47 -13.73 9.59
CA PRO A 109 6.60 -15.05 10.22
C PRO A 109 5.61 -15.30 11.36
N LEU A 110 5.01 -14.22 11.90
CA LEU A 110 4.01 -14.29 12.98
C LEU A 110 2.57 -14.19 12.46
N SER A 111 2.37 -14.24 11.14
CA SER A 111 1.02 -14.18 10.58
C SER A 111 0.17 -15.35 11.06
N THR A 112 -1.08 -15.05 11.42
CA THR A 112 -2.08 -16.04 11.82
C THR A 112 -3.00 -16.44 10.66
N ARG A 113 -2.76 -15.93 9.44
CA ARG A 113 -3.62 -16.25 8.29
C ARG A 113 -3.43 -17.70 7.85
N PRO A 114 -4.50 -18.35 7.34
CA PRO A 114 -4.38 -19.69 6.78
C PRO A 114 -3.37 -19.73 5.63
N ASP A 115 -2.63 -20.83 5.51
CA ASP A 115 -1.69 -21.02 4.40
C ASP A 115 -2.47 -21.06 3.05
N PRO A 116 -2.18 -20.13 2.11
CA PRO A 116 -2.89 -20.07 0.83
C PRO A 116 -2.87 -21.38 0.03
N SER A 117 -1.85 -22.23 0.21
CA SER A 117 -1.75 -23.52 -0.48
C SER A 117 -2.76 -24.56 0.01
N THR A 118 -3.46 -24.33 1.13
CA THR A 118 -4.49 -25.25 1.63
C THR A 118 -5.64 -25.43 0.64
N ALA A 119 -6.01 -24.39 -0.10
CA ALA A 119 -7.03 -24.47 -1.15
C ALA A 119 -6.65 -25.46 -2.28
N ARG A 120 -5.36 -25.65 -2.55
CA ARG A 120 -4.85 -26.64 -3.51
C ARG A 120 -4.92 -28.08 -2.98
N ARG A 121 -4.89 -28.23 -1.65
CA ARG A 121 -4.73 -29.53 -0.96
C ARG A 121 -6.06 -30.14 -0.50
N ALA A 122 -7.16 -29.41 -0.59
CA ALA A 122 -8.47 -29.95 -0.24
C ALA A 122 -8.80 -31.15 -1.16
N PRO A 123 -9.07 -32.34 -0.61
CA PRO A 123 -9.48 -33.48 -1.42
C PRO A 123 -10.80 -33.18 -2.12
N VAL A 124 -10.90 -33.50 -3.41
CA VAL A 124 -12.07 -33.27 -4.27
C VAL A 124 -13.36 -33.95 -3.75
N PHE A 125 -13.25 -34.83 -2.75
CA PHE A 125 -14.29 -35.76 -2.33
C PHE A 125 -15.38 -35.22 -1.38
N GLU A 126 -15.42 -33.92 -1.06
CA GLU A 126 -16.44 -33.36 -0.14
C GLU A 126 -17.58 -32.58 -0.83
N MET A 127 -17.61 -32.49 -2.17
CA MET A 127 -18.63 -31.71 -2.90
C MET A 127 -19.81 -32.54 -3.48
N GLU A 128 -19.96 -33.81 -3.11
CA GLU A 128 -21.09 -34.68 -3.56
C GLU A 128 -21.93 -35.24 -2.39
N ARG A 129 -22.51 -34.40 -1.54
CA ARG A 129 -23.60 -34.82 -0.63
C ARG A 129 -24.80 -33.89 -0.66
#